data_AF-A0A3M1M1V0-F1
#
_entry.id   AF-A0A3M1M1V0-F1
#
_cell.length_a   1.000
_cell.length_b   1.000
_cell.length_c   1.000
_cell.angle_alpha   90.00
_cell.angle_beta   90.00
_cell.angle_gamma   90.00
#
_symmetry.space_group_name_H-M   'P 1'
#
loop_
_entity.id
_entity.type
_entity.pdbx_description
1 polymer ?
#
loop_
_entity_poly.entity_id
_entity_poly.type
_entity_poly.pdbx_seq_one_letter_code
_entity_poly.pdbx_strand_id
1 'polypeptide(L)'
;EAFRALMKLKWQPAIRTVPAYYDAPAYIEALARSVETTLAGLERRPDALVVSYHGMPKRYLEAGDPYHCQCRKTSRLLRERLGWAPEEVITCFQSRFGREEWLQPYTVEEVARLARAGKRRIAVIAPAFSADCLETLEEIRVEIRAAYMEAGGEEFTYIPCLNDQPDHIEMIAGIAERELQGWL
;
A
#
# COMPACT_ATOMS: atom_id res chain seq x y z
N GLU A 1 5.48 17.59 12.42
CA GLU A 1 6.35 18.77 12.29
C GLU A 1 5.65 20.09 11.95
N ALA A 2 4.72 20.17 10.99
CA ALA A 2 4.07 21.43 10.59
C ALA A 2 3.52 22.28 11.76
N PHE A 3 2.65 21.72 12.60
CA PHE A 3 2.09 22.44 13.76
C PHE A 3 3.13 22.81 14.83
N ARG A 4 4.14 21.95 15.05
CA ARG A 4 5.26 22.27 15.95
C ARG A 4 6.08 23.45 15.43
N ALA A 5 6.24 23.57 14.11
CA ALA A 5 6.90 24.71 13.50
C ALA A 5 6.06 25.99 13.65
N LEU A 6 4.73 25.92 13.43
CA LEU A 6 3.82 27.06 13.61
C LEU A 6 3.87 27.65 15.02
N MET A 7 4.01 26.82 16.06
CA MET A 7 4.15 27.28 17.46
C MET A 7 5.35 28.21 17.68
N LYS A 8 6.38 28.17 16.82
CA LYS A 8 7.58 29.01 16.93
C LYS A 8 7.43 30.36 16.20
N LEU A 9 6.40 30.53 15.37
CA LEU A 9 6.21 31.72 14.55
C LEU A 9 5.37 32.75 15.28
N LYS A 10 5.89 33.98 15.40
CA LYS A 10 5.13 35.12 15.95
C LYS A 10 4.00 35.56 15.02
N TRP A 11 4.19 35.42 13.71
CA TRP A 11 3.17 35.65 12.70
C TRP A 11 2.87 34.32 12.01
N GLN A 12 1.71 33.74 12.34
CA GLN A 12 1.31 32.44 11.82
C GLN A 12 0.55 32.61 10.50
N PRO A 13 0.91 31.86 9.44
CA PRO A 13 0.12 31.82 8.22
C PRO A 13 -1.19 31.06 8.45
N ALA A 14 -2.19 31.32 7.59
CA ALA A 14 -3.32 30.42 7.47
C ALA A 14 -2.82 29.05 6.99
N ILE A 15 -3.25 27.97 7.65
CA ILE A 15 -2.91 26.60 7.27
C ILE A 15 -4.17 25.79 7.01
N ARG A 16 -4.10 24.92 6.00
CA ARG A 16 -5.09 23.88 5.74
C ARG A 16 -4.40 22.53 5.67
N THR A 17 -5.07 21.50 6.14
CA THR A 17 -4.56 20.12 6.06
C THR A 17 -5.46 19.32 5.13
N VAL A 18 -4.84 18.40 4.40
CA VAL A 18 -5.56 17.46 3.53
C VAL A 18 -5.99 16.27 4.39
N PRO A 19 -7.28 15.88 4.36
CA PRO A 19 -7.72 14.66 5.04
C PRO A 19 -7.12 13.42 4.39
N ALA A 20 -7.19 12.28 5.08
CA ALA A 20 -6.75 11.01 4.49
C ALA A 20 -7.52 10.71 3.19
N TYR A 21 -6.81 10.31 2.14
CA TYR A 21 -7.37 10.09 0.79
C TYR A 21 -7.34 8.62 0.35
N TYR A 22 -7.11 7.69 1.29
CA TYR A 22 -6.93 6.26 1.07
C TYR A 22 -8.07 5.55 0.32
N ASP A 23 -9.27 6.15 0.30
CA ASP A 23 -10.48 5.69 -0.38
C ASP A 23 -10.94 6.62 -1.51
N ALA A 24 -10.12 7.60 -1.89
CA ALA A 24 -10.43 8.50 -2.99
C ALA A 24 -10.53 7.69 -4.31
N PRO A 25 -11.60 7.85 -5.11
CA PRO A 25 -11.78 7.09 -6.34
C PRO A 25 -10.59 7.19 -7.31
N ALA A 26 -10.03 8.39 -7.47
CA ALA A 26 -8.86 8.62 -8.34
C ALA A 26 -7.61 7.88 -7.84
N TYR A 27 -7.44 7.73 -6.52
CA TYR A 27 -6.33 6.98 -5.94
C TYR A 27 -6.49 5.47 -6.17
N ILE A 28 -7.70 4.94 -5.97
CA ILE A 28 -8.00 3.53 -6.25
C ILE A 28 -7.83 3.23 -7.74
N GLU A 29 -8.24 4.14 -8.62
CA GLU A 29 -8.04 4.03 -10.06
C GLU A 29 -6.55 3.99 -10.43
N ALA A 30 -5.74 4.91 -9.90
CA ALA A 30 -4.30 4.94 -10.15
C ALA A 30 -3.62 3.63 -9.69
N LEU A 31 -3.99 3.10 -8.52
CA LEU A 31 -3.50 1.80 -8.03
C LEU A 31 -3.91 0.67 -8.97
N ALA A 32 -5.18 0.61 -9.39
CA ALA A 32 -5.68 -0.43 -10.26
C ALA A 32 -4.98 -0.41 -11.63
N ARG A 33 -4.78 0.76 -12.22
CA ARG A 33 -4.04 0.92 -13.48
C ARG A 33 -2.58 0.50 -13.36
N SER A 34 -1.93 0.79 -12.24
CA SER A 34 -0.55 0.32 -11.98
C SER A 34 -0.47 -1.21 -11.93
N VAL A 35 -1.43 -1.85 -11.27
CA VAL A 35 -1.58 -3.31 -11.28
C VAL A 35 -1.80 -3.80 -12.71
N GLU A 36 -2.83 -3.32 -13.41
CA GLU A 36 -3.19 -3.76 -14.76
C GLU A 36 -2.02 -3.60 -15.75
N THR A 37 -1.33 -2.45 -15.70
CA THR A 37 -0.17 -2.16 -16.55
C THR A 37 1.00 -3.11 -16.29
N THR A 38 1.30 -3.37 -15.01
CA THR A 38 2.38 -4.30 -14.64
C THR A 38 2.05 -5.73 -15.08
N LEU A 39 0.79 -6.14 -14.94
CA LEU A 39 0.35 -7.50 -15.27
C LEU A 39 0.16 -7.72 -16.78
N ALA A 40 -0.10 -6.68 -17.57
CA ALA A 40 -0.26 -6.78 -19.02
C ALA A 40 0.99 -7.32 -19.74
N GLY A 41 2.18 -7.15 -19.14
CA GLY A 41 3.44 -7.67 -19.66
C GLY A 41 3.74 -9.12 -19.27
N LEU A 42 2.89 -9.78 -18.48
CA LEU A 42 3.11 -11.15 -18.02
C LEU A 42 2.45 -12.16 -18.95
N GLU A 43 3.11 -13.29 -19.18
CA GLU A 43 2.52 -14.41 -19.93
C GLU A 43 1.33 -15.04 -19.19
N ARG A 44 1.33 -14.96 -17.85
CA ARG A 44 0.34 -15.58 -16.97
C ARG A 44 -0.11 -14.60 -15.89
N ARG A 45 -1.40 -14.62 -15.60
CA ARG A 45 -1.95 -13.87 -14.47
C ARG A 45 -1.46 -14.50 -13.15
N PRO A 46 -1.09 -13.69 -12.14
CA PRO A 46 -0.79 -14.17 -10.80
C PRO A 46 -1.99 -14.88 -10.16
N ASP A 47 -1.71 -15.87 -9.32
CA ASP A 47 -2.73 -16.60 -8.56
C ASP A 47 -3.23 -15.81 -7.33
N ALA A 48 -2.49 -14.76 -6.94
CA ALA A 48 -2.82 -13.83 -5.86
C ALA A 48 -2.12 -12.47 -6.03
N LEU A 49 -2.79 -11.41 -5.58
CA LEU A 49 -2.26 -10.07 -5.35
C LEU A 49 -2.11 -9.85 -3.86
N VAL A 50 -0.88 -9.65 -3.41
CA VAL A 50 -0.52 -9.35 -2.04
C VAL A 50 -0.40 -7.84 -1.91
N VAL A 51 -1.28 -7.25 -1.11
CA VAL A 51 -1.32 -5.81 -0.82
C VAL A 51 -0.62 -5.61 0.52
N SER A 52 0.67 -5.25 0.45
CA SER A 52 1.55 -5.11 1.61
C SER A 52 1.55 -3.68 2.13
N TYR A 53 1.34 -3.51 3.43
CA TYR A 53 1.39 -2.22 4.11
C TYR A 53 2.50 -2.22 5.16
N HIS A 54 3.05 -1.05 5.49
CA HIS A 54 3.96 -0.98 6.64
C HIS A 54 3.21 -1.36 7.91
N GLY A 55 3.80 -2.22 8.73
CA GLY A 55 3.20 -2.66 9.98
C GLY A 55 3.19 -1.55 11.03
N MET A 56 2.31 -1.70 12.01
CA MET A 56 2.34 -0.91 13.24
C MET A 56 2.10 -1.84 14.42
N PRO A 57 2.59 -1.48 15.62
CA PRO A 57 2.18 -2.13 16.85
C PRO A 57 0.66 -2.13 17.02
N LYS A 58 0.09 -3.28 17.39
CA LYS A 58 -1.35 -3.48 17.55
C LYS A 58 -1.98 -2.52 18.57
N ARG A 59 -1.22 -2.11 19.59
CA ARG A 59 -1.65 -1.11 20.58
C ARG A 59 -2.13 0.21 19.97
N TYR A 60 -1.63 0.62 18.79
CA TYR A 60 -2.11 1.85 18.14
C TYR A 60 -3.53 1.69 17.62
N LEU A 61 -3.85 0.53 17.02
CA LEU A 61 -5.21 0.20 16.62
C LEU A 61 -6.13 0.18 17.85
N GLU A 62 -5.71 -0.46 18.94
CA GLU A 62 -6.49 -0.52 20.19
C GLU A 62 -6.68 0.87 20.82
N ALA A 63 -5.72 1.78 20.62
CA ALA A 63 -5.82 3.18 21.03
C ALA A 63 -6.68 4.06 20.10
N GLY A 64 -7.24 3.49 19.02
CA GLY A 64 -8.14 4.19 18.09
C GLY A 64 -7.47 4.76 16.84
N ASP A 65 -6.23 4.36 16.54
CA ASP A 65 -5.59 4.73 15.28
C ASP A 65 -6.33 4.10 14.08
N PRO A 66 -6.72 4.89 13.05
CA PRO A 66 -7.54 4.40 11.96
C PRO A 66 -6.76 3.61 10.90
N TYR A 67 -5.42 3.59 10.95
CA TYR A 67 -4.55 3.11 9.87
C TYR A 67 -4.91 1.70 9.39
N HIS A 68 -5.05 0.74 10.30
CA HIS A 68 -5.40 -0.65 9.93
C HIS A 68 -6.72 -0.72 9.15
N CYS A 69 -7.74 0.02 9.59
CA CYS A 69 -9.05 0.05 8.93
C CYS A 69 -8.97 0.73 7.56
N GLN A 70 -8.15 1.77 7.43
CA GLN A 70 -7.89 2.43 6.14
C GLN A 70 -7.20 1.50 5.15
N CYS A 71 -6.14 0.80 5.56
CA CYS A 71 -5.44 -0.20 4.73
C CYS A 71 -6.40 -1.29 4.22
N ARG A 72 -7.22 -1.86 5.12
CA ARG A 72 -8.22 -2.87 4.76
C ARG A 72 -9.26 -2.32 3.77
N LYS A 73 -9.70 -1.08 3.94
CA LYS A 73 -10.64 -0.42 3.02
C LYS A 73 -10.01 -0.14 1.66
N THR A 74 -8.77 0.33 1.59
CA THR A 74 -8.04 0.50 0.32
C THR A 74 -7.89 -0.83 -0.42
N SER A 75 -7.45 -1.90 0.27
CA SER A 75 -7.36 -3.23 -0.33
C SER A 75 -8.70 -3.74 -0.87
N ARG A 76 -9.79 -3.52 -0.11
CA ARG A 76 -11.13 -3.92 -0.53
C ARG A 76 -11.59 -3.16 -1.78
N LEU A 77 -11.40 -1.84 -1.82
CA LEU A 77 -11.78 -1.00 -2.96
C LEU A 77 -10.94 -1.32 -4.20
N LEU A 78 -9.63 -1.56 -4.03
CA LEU A 78 -8.75 -2.00 -5.10
C LEU A 78 -9.21 -3.33 -5.69
N ARG A 79 -9.51 -4.32 -4.85
CA ARG A 79 -10.07 -5.61 -5.27
C ARG A 79 -11.36 -5.44 -6.06
N GLU A 80 -12.29 -4.62 -5.56
CA GLU A 80 -13.57 -4.34 -6.22
C GLU A 80 -13.35 -3.71 -7.61
N ARG A 81 -12.42 -2.75 -7.72
CA ARG A 81 -12.06 -2.11 -8.98
C ARG A 81 -11.38 -3.06 -9.98
N LEU A 82 -10.57 -4.00 -9.50
CA LEU A 82 -9.92 -5.00 -10.35
C LEU A 82 -10.86 -6.15 -10.76
N GLY A 83 -11.98 -6.34 -10.04
CA GLY A 83 -12.90 -7.45 -10.26
C GLY A 83 -12.34 -8.81 -9.81
N TRP A 84 -11.39 -8.82 -8.87
CA TRP A 84 -10.75 -10.05 -8.38
C TRP A 84 -11.56 -10.69 -7.25
N ALA A 85 -11.46 -12.01 -7.10
CA ALA A 85 -12.16 -12.72 -6.04
C ALA A 85 -11.57 -12.35 -4.65
N PRO A 86 -12.38 -12.39 -3.56
CA PRO A 86 -11.91 -12.10 -2.19
C PRO A 86 -10.64 -12.85 -1.78
N GLU A 87 -10.52 -14.11 -2.16
CA GLU A 87 -9.38 -14.99 -1.88
C GLU A 87 -8.14 -14.72 -2.74
N GLU A 88 -8.26 -13.91 -3.79
CA GLU A 88 -7.16 -13.53 -4.67
C GLU A 88 -6.45 -12.25 -4.23
N VAL A 89 -7.03 -11.44 -3.34
CA VAL A 89 -6.42 -10.19 -2.86
C VAL A 89 -6.18 -10.25 -1.35
N ILE A 90 -4.92 -10.37 -0.96
CA ILE A 90 -4.51 -10.58 0.42
C ILE A 90 -3.89 -9.30 0.98
N THR A 91 -4.51 -8.73 2.01
CA THR A 91 -3.92 -7.62 2.79
C THR A 91 -2.97 -8.17 3.85
N CYS A 92 -1.73 -7.67 3.89
CA CYS A 92 -0.73 -8.03 4.89
C CYS A 92 0.11 -6.82 5.33
N PHE A 93 0.90 -7.01 6.39
CA PHE A 93 1.70 -5.97 7.03
C PHE A 93 3.16 -6.41 7.14
N GLN A 94 4.08 -5.53 6.71
CA GLN A 94 5.52 -5.76 6.65
C GLN A 94 6.28 -4.91 7.69
N SER A 95 7.61 -4.99 7.72
CA SER A 95 8.52 -4.17 8.54
C SER A 95 8.23 -4.21 10.05
N ARG A 96 8.12 -5.40 10.64
CA ARG A 96 7.94 -5.54 12.10
C ARG A 96 9.26 -5.37 12.86
N PHE A 97 9.22 -4.70 14.00
CA PHE A 97 10.37 -4.51 14.88
C PHE A 97 10.05 -4.83 16.35
N GLY A 98 11.00 -5.44 17.04
CA GLY A 98 10.87 -5.76 18.46
C GLY A 98 9.99 -6.98 18.76
N ARG A 99 9.52 -7.08 20.00
CA ARG A 99 8.82 -8.27 20.54
C ARG A 99 7.32 -8.05 20.78
N GLU A 100 6.82 -6.82 20.59
CA GLU A 100 5.40 -6.54 20.77
C GLU A 100 4.57 -7.16 19.63
N GLU A 101 3.25 -7.27 19.82
CA GLU A 101 2.34 -7.76 18.78
C GLU A 101 2.08 -6.64 17.76
N TRP A 102 2.24 -6.94 16.47
CA TRP A 102 2.02 -6.02 15.36
C TRP A 102 0.76 -6.40 14.58
N LEU A 103 0.31 -5.50 13.71
CA LEU A 103 -0.79 -5.78 12.79
C LEU A 103 -0.49 -7.02 11.93
N GLN A 104 -1.50 -7.87 11.78
CA GLN A 104 -1.42 -9.15 11.08
C GLN A 104 -2.42 -9.21 9.90
N PRO A 105 -2.16 -10.06 8.88
CA PRO A 105 -1.09 -11.06 8.78
C PRO A 105 0.28 -10.45 8.40
N TYR A 106 1.38 -11.10 8.79
CA TYR A 106 2.74 -10.66 8.45
C TYR A 106 3.11 -11.04 7.02
N THR A 107 3.59 -10.09 6.21
CA THR A 107 3.81 -10.29 4.77
C THR A 107 4.72 -11.48 4.47
N VAL A 108 5.88 -11.58 5.12
CA VAL A 108 6.85 -12.67 4.93
C VAL A 108 6.24 -14.06 5.21
N GLU A 109 5.50 -14.18 6.31
CA GLU A 109 4.86 -15.45 6.70
C GLU A 109 3.71 -15.80 5.76
N GLU A 110 2.96 -14.79 5.31
CA GLU A 110 1.80 -14.95 4.45
C GLU A 110 2.20 -15.34 3.03
N VAL A 111 3.23 -14.75 2.43
CA VAL A 111 3.70 -15.17 1.10
C VAL A 111 4.23 -16.61 1.12
N ALA A 112 4.93 -17.02 2.17
CA ALA A 112 5.38 -18.39 2.35
C ALA A 112 4.20 -19.37 2.54
N ARG A 113 3.13 -18.93 3.22
CA ARG A 113 1.88 -19.69 3.35
C ARG A 113 1.19 -19.86 1.98
N LEU A 114 1.13 -18.79 1.17
CA LEU A 114 0.54 -18.82 -0.18
C LEU A 114 1.29 -19.79 -1.10
N ALA A 115 2.62 -19.75 -1.12
CA ALA A 115 3.45 -20.68 -1.89
C ALA A 115 3.16 -22.15 -1.51
N ARG A 116 3.17 -22.47 -0.20
CA ARG A 116 2.84 -23.81 0.32
C ARG A 116 1.41 -24.24 0.03
N ALA A 117 0.48 -23.29 -0.11
CA ALA A 117 -0.90 -23.54 -0.49
C ALA A 117 -1.10 -23.70 -2.01
N GLY A 118 -0.02 -23.70 -2.81
CA GLY A 118 -0.06 -23.93 -4.25
C GLY A 118 -0.30 -22.67 -5.09
N LYS A 119 -0.26 -21.48 -4.49
CA LYS A 119 -0.22 -20.21 -5.23
C LYS A 119 1.22 -20.01 -5.72
N ARG A 120 1.47 -20.36 -6.98
CA ARG A 120 2.83 -20.44 -7.56
C ARG A 120 3.25 -19.16 -8.24
N ARG A 121 2.32 -18.26 -8.52
CA ARG A 121 2.56 -16.92 -9.07
C ARG A 121 1.90 -15.89 -8.17
N ILE A 122 2.65 -14.92 -7.67
CA ILE A 122 2.09 -13.80 -6.90
C ILE A 122 2.56 -12.46 -7.46
N ALA A 123 1.72 -11.45 -7.31
CA ALA A 123 2.12 -10.05 -7.45
C ALA A 123 2.05 -9.35 -6.09
N VAL A 124 2.97 -8.44 -5.82
CA VAL A 124 3.02 -7.66 -4.57
C VAL A 124 3.00 -6.17 -4.88
N ILE A 125 2.11 -5.42 -4.23
CA ILE A 125 1.99 -3.96 -4.30
C ILE A 125 2.05 -3.34 -2.90
N ALA A 126 2.58 -2.12 -2.78
CA ALA A 126 2.67 -1.40 -1.51
C ALA A 126 1.94 -0.03 -1.53
N PRO A 127 0.60 0.01 -1.35
CA PRO A 127 -0.16 1.24 -1.56
C PRO A 127 0.14 2.36 -0.54
N ALA A 128 0.58 2.02 0.67
CA ALA A 128 0.91 3.04 1.68
C ALA A 128 2.14 3.90 1.35
N PHE A 129 2.84 3.63 0.25
CA PHE A 129 3.96 4.42 -0.23
C PHE A 129 3.64 5.06 -1.58
N SER A 130 3.78 6.38 -1.65
CA SER A 130 3.59 7.16 -2.88
C SER A 130 4.75 6.97 -3.87
N ALA A 131 5.96 6.71 -3.36
CA ALA A 131 7.17 6.52 -4.15
C ALA A 131 8.00 5.36 -3.59
N ASP A 132 8.79 4.72 -4.46
CA ASP A 132 9.67 3.63 -4.05
C ASP A 132 10.73 4.12 -3.06
N CYS A 133 10.96 3.33 -2.02
CA CYS A 133 11.90 3.60 -0.95
C CYS A 133 12.65 2.32 -0.55
N LEU A 134 13.49 2.39 0.48
CA LEU A 134 14.28 1.23 0.93
C LEU A 134 13.37 0.05 1.29
N GLU A 135 12.27 0.33 1.99
CA GLU A 135 11.26 -0.64 2.41
C GLU A 135 10.55 -1.30 1.23
N THR A 136 10.47 -0.66 0.07
CA THR A 136 9.86 -1.30 -1.12
C THR A 136 10.91 -2.02 -1.97
N LEU A 137 12.09 -1.45 -2.13
CA LEU A 137 13.12 -2.02 -2.99
C LEU A 137 13.89 -3.17 -2.34
N GLU A 138 14.21 -3.07 -1.05
CA GLU A 138 14.96 -4.10 -0.34
C GLU A 138 14.02 -5.12 0.30
N GLU A 139 13.09 -4.69 1.15
CA GLU A 139 12.24 -5.63 1.88
C GLU A 139 11.33 -6.45 0.95
N ILE A 140 10.66 -5.80 -0.02
CA ILE A 140 9.74 -6.53 -0.92
C ILE A 140 10.50 -7.35 -1.95
N ARG A 141 11.48 -6.76 -2.65
CA ARG A 141 12.16 -7.47 -3.75
C ARG A 141 13.22 -8.45 -3.30
N VAL A 142 13.73 -8.32 -2.07
CA VAL A 142 14.74 -9.23 -1.51
C VAL A 142 14.11 -10.15 -0.49
N GLU A 143 13.66 -9.66 0.67
CA GLU A 143 13.24 -10.52 1.78
C GLU A 143 11.92 -11.26 1.51
N ILE A 144 10.87 -10.53 1.15
CA ILE A 144 9.54 -11.10 0.87
C ILE A 144 9.62 -12.03 -0.35
N ARG A 145 10.35 -11.61 -1.39
CA ARG A 145 10.61 -12.46 -2.55
C ARG A 145 11.36 -13.74 -2.15
N ALA A 146 12.44 -13.64 -1.37
CA ALA A 146 13.21 -14.81 -0.94
C ALA A 146 12.33 -15.79 -0.16
N ALA A 147 11.58 -15.32 0.82
CA ALA A 147 10.67 -16.16 1.62
C ALA A 147 9.61 -16.87 0.76
N TYR A 148 9.08 -16.19 -0.27
CA TYR A 148 8.15 -16.79 -1.20
C TYR A 148 8.79 -17.88 -2.07
N MET A 149 9.96 -17.59 -2.65
CA MET A 149 10.67 -18.53 -3.52
C MET A 149 11.16 -19.77 -2.75
N GLU A 150 11.71 -19.58 -1.54
CA GLU A 150 12.16 -20.66 -0.65
C GLU A 150 11.01 -21.57 -0.22
N ALA A 151 9.79 -21.03 -0.11
CA ALA A 151 8.59 -21.79 0.21
C ALA A 151 7.97 -22.53 -0.99
N GLY A 152 8.60 -22.49 -2.16
CA GLY A 152 8.18 -23.21 -3.37
C GLY A 152 7.40 -22.37 -4.39
N GLY A 153 7.43 -21.04 -4.29
CA GLY A 153 6.90 -20.16 -5.32
C GLY A 153 7.70 -20.23 -6.63
N GLU A 154 7.04 -19.99 -7.76
CA GLU A 154 7.66 -20.04 -9.09
C GLU A 154 7.89 -18.64 -9.68
N GLU A 155 6.89 -17.75 -9.60
CA GLU A 155 6.97 -16.39 -10.14
C GLU A 155 6.56 -15.34 -9.11
N PHE A 156 7.37 -14.29 -9.00
CA PHE A 156 7.16 -13.17 -8.10
C PHE A 156 7.23 -11.86 -8.89
N THR A 157 6.14 -11.11 -8.90
CA THR A 157 6.05 -9.82 -9.58
C THR A 157 5.93 -8.70 -8.56
N TYR A 158 6.85 -7.74 -8.60
CA TYR A 158 6.71 -6.50 -7.85
C TYR A 158 6.00 -5.44 -8.69
N ILE A 159 4.95 -4.83 -8.14
CA ILE A 159 4.25 -3.67 -8.72
C ILE A 159 4.84 -2.42 -8.07
N PRO A 160 5.55 -1.55 -8.84
CA PRO A 160 6.15 -0.34 -8.32
C PRO A 160 5.13 0.59 -7.66
N CYS A 161 5.62 1.44 -6.75
CA CYS A 161 4.84 2.58 -6.27
C CYS A 161 4.42 3.48 -7.44
N LEU A 162 3.43 4.33 -7.19
CA LEU A 162 2.90 5.23 -8.20
C LEU A 162 3.93 6.24 -8.72
N ASN A 163 4.95 6.57 -7.91
CA ASN A 163 6.12 7.38 -8.31
C ASN A 163 5.70 8.67 -9.04
N ASP A 164 6.21 8.92 -10.23
CA ASP A 164 5.93 10.09 -11.08
C ASP A 164 4.94 9.77 -12.22
N GLN A 165 4.18 8.68 -12.12
CA GLN A 165 3.19 8.32 -13.13
C GLN A 165 2.18 9.47 -13.32
N PRO A 166 1.82 9.82 -14.57
CA PRO A 166 0.88 10.92 -14.84
C PRO A 166 -0.42 10.83 -14.03
N ASP A 167 -1.03 9.65 -13.97
CA ASP A 167 -2.25 9.40 -13.20
C ASP A 167 -2.09 9.70 -11.69
N HIS A 168 -0.89 9.48 -11.14
CA HIS A 168 -0.58 9.78 -9.74
C HIS A 168 -0.47 11.28 -9.50
N ILE A 169 0.22 11.98 -10.41
CA ILE A 169 0.39 13.43 -10.33
C ILE A 169 -0.96 14.13 -10.50
N GLU A 170 -1.78 13.69 -11.45
CA GLU A 170 -3.15 14.20 -11.64
C GLU A 170 -4.02 13.96 -10.40
N MET A 171 -3.91 12.78 -9.78
CA MET A 171 -4.64 12.45 -8.55
C MET A 171 -4.23 13.36 -7.37
N ILE A 172 -2.92 13.59 -7.15
CA ILE A 172 -2.44 14.52 -6.11
C ILE A 172 -2.87 15.96 -6.42
N ALA A 173 -2.75 16.41 -7.67
CA ALA A 173 -3.15 17.74 -8.09
C ALA A 173 -4.65 17.96 -7.86
N GLY A 174 -5.51 17.02 -8.26
CA GLY A 174 -6.94 17.10 -8.04
C GLY A 174 -7.35 17.12 -6.56
N ILE A 175 -6.62 16.39 -5.69
CA ILE A 175 -6.79 16.50 -4.23
C ILE A 175 -6.42 17.90 -3.76
N ALA A 176 -5.28 18.43 -4.18
CA ALA A 176 -4.83 19.77 -3.79
C ALA A 176 -5.82 20.85 -4.25
N GLU A 177 -6.26 20.81 -5.51
CA GLU A 177 -7.25 21.74 -6.07
C GLU A 177 -8.56 21.72 -5.26
N ARG A 178 -9.09 20.52 -4.98
CA ARG A 178 -10.31 20.37 -4.17
C ARG A 178 -10.14 20.98 -2.78
N GLU A 179 -9.02 20.70 -2.11
CA GLU A 179 -8.76 21.24 -0.78
C GLU A 179 -8.41 22.73 -0.78
N LEU A 180 -8.00 23.30 -1.92
CA LEU A 180 -7.77 24.74 -2.07
C LEU A 180 -9.04 25.52 -2.43
N GLN A 181 -10.15 24.84 -2.74
CA GLN A 181 -11.42 25.51 -3.03
C GLN A 181 -11.84 26.44 -1.88
N GLY A 182 -12.21 27.67 -2.26
CA GLY A 182 -12.57 28.75 -1.34
C GLY A 182 -11.38 29.57 -0.82
N TRP A 183 -10.14 29.20 -1.14
CA TRP A 183 -8.94 30.03 -0.92
C TRP A 183 -8.41 30.65 -2.22
N LEU A 184 -8.64 29.97 -3.34
CA LEU A 184 -8.34 30.42 -4.71
C LEU A 184 -9.60 30.90 -5.43
#